data_AF-A0A7J7YKG7-F1
#
_entry.id   AF-A0A7J7YKG7-F1
#
_cell.length_a   1.000
_cell.length_b   1.000
_cell.length_c   1.000
_cell.angle_alpha   90.00
_cell.angle_beta   90.00
_cell.angle_gamma   90.00
#
_symmetry.space_group_name_H-M   'P 1'
#
loop_
_entity.id
_entity.type
_entity.pdbx_description
1 polymer ?
#
loop_
_entity_poly.entity_id
_entity_poly.type
_entity_poly.pdbx_seq_one_letter_code
_entity_poly.pdbx_strand_id
1 'polypeptide(L)'
;MLTLASKLKRDDGLKGSRTPATASDSTRRVSVRDRLLVKEVAELEANLPCTCKVHFPDPNKLHCFQLTVTPGPSSGSALAQLGLRGPLALA
;
A
#
# COMPACT_ATOMS: atom_id res chain seq x y z
N MET A 1 -31.39 -11.96 22.46
CA MET A 1 -30.56 -13.07 21.94
C MET A 1 -31.49 -14.14 21.40
N LEU A 2 -31.30 -14.57 20.15
CA LEU A 2 -32.03 -15.70 19.59
C LEU A 2 -31.04 -16.85 19.43
N THR A 3 -31.22 -17.91 20.20
CA THR A 3 -30.42 -19.14 20.08
C THR A 3 -31.20 -20.12 19.22
N LEU A 4 -30.70 -20.44 18.03
CA LEU A 4 -31.32 -21.42 17.14
C LEU A 4 -30.52 -22.73 17.18
N ALA A 5 -30.94 -23.63 18.06
CA ALA A 5 -30.59 -25.03 17.97
C ALA A 5 -31.49 -25.70 16.93
N SER A 6 -30.95 -26.01 15.74
CA SER A 6 -31.52 -27.02 14.87
C SER A 6 -30.41 -27.74 14.10
N LYS A 7 -30.06 -28.91 14.60
CA LYS A 7 -29.32 -29.97 13.89
C LYS A 7 -30.09 -30.35 12.64
N LEU A 8 -29.46 -30.42 11.47
CA LEU A 8 -29.79 -31.42 10.46
C LEU A 8 -28.51 -32.00 9.86
N LYS A 9 -28.33 -33.28 10.17
CA LYS A 9 -27.35 -34.22 9.66
C LYS A 9 -27.56 -34.40 8.16
N ARG A 10 -26.50 -34.21 7.35
CA ARG A 10 -26.43 -34.78 6.00
C ARG A 10 -25.30 -35.78 5.98
N ASP A 11 -25.68 -37.04 6.12
CA ASP A 11 -24.88 -38.18 5.70
C ASP A 11 -25.06 -38.28 4.18
N ASP A 12 -23.98 -38.10 3.44
CA ASP A 12 -23.91 -38.52 2.04
C ASP A 12 -22.47 -39.01 1.84
N GLY A 13 -22.34 -40.33 1.86
CA GLY A 13 -21.09 -41.01 1.60
C GLY A 13 -20.53 -40.62 0.24
N LEU A 14 -19.38 -39.97 0.23
CA LEU A 14 -18.56 -39.86 -0.96
C LEU A 14 -17.13 -40.23 -0.61
N LYS A 15 -16.81 -41.52 -0.81
CA LYS A 15 -15.45 -41.94 -1.14
C LYS A 15 -15.02 -41.22 -2.41
N GLY A 16 -14.48 -40.02 -2.25
CA GLY A 16 -13.82 -39.27 -3.31
C GLY A 16 -12.35 -39.11 -2.92
N SER A 17 -11.51 -39.98 -3.47
CA SER A 17 -10.07 -39.76 -3.54
C SER A 17 -9.82 -38.36 -4.12
N ARG A 18 -9.53 -37.38 -3.26
CA ARG A 18 -9.06 -36.06 -3.68
C ARG A 18 -7.56 -36.02 -3.47
N THR A 19 -6.89 -36.22 -4.60
CA THR A 19 -5.57 -35.72 -4.96
C THR A 19 -5.09 -34.53 -4.10
N PRO A 20 -3.83 -34.51 -3.66
CA PRO A 20 -3.24 -33.33 -3.03
C PRO A 20 -2.96 -32.27 -4.12
N ALA A 21 -3.99 -31.51 -4.48
CA ALA A 21 -3.87 -30.41 -5.44
C ALA A 21 -4.65 -29.18 -4.97
N THR A 22 -4.44 -28.75 -3.73
CA THR A 22 -5.04 -27.51 -3.20
C THR A 22 -4.03 -26.51 -2.65
N ALA A 23 -2.74 -26.70 -2.94
CA ALA A 23 -1.73 -25.65 -2.72
C ALA A 23 -1.61 -24.66 -3.90
N SER A 24 -2.27 -24.90 -5.04
CA SER A 24 -2.04 -24.12 -6.28
C SER A 24 -3.13 -23.09 -6.62
N ASP A 25 -4.36 -23.21 -6.09
CA ASP A 25 -5.44 -22.23 -6.38
C ASP A 25 -5.15 -20.85 -5.76
N SER A 26 -4.56 -20.81 -4.56
CA SER A 26 -4.25 -19.55 -3.86
C SER A 26 -3.17 -18.72 -4.56
N THR A 27 -2.28 -19.33 -5.35
CA THR A 27 -1.27 -18.60 -6.14
C THR A 27 -1.84 -18.10 -7.47
N ARG A 28 -2.91 -18.71 -7.99
CA ARG A 28 -3.54 -18.29 -9.24
C ARG A 28 -4.58 -17.18 -9.04
N ARG A 29 -5.17 -17.09 -7.84
CA ARG A 29 -6.17 -16.08 -7.51
C ARG A 29 -5.48 -14.87 -6.87
N VAL A 30 -5.54 -13.74 -7.57
CA VAL A 30 -5.06 -12.45 -7.05
C VAL A 30 -5.75 -12.15 -5.72
N SER A 31 -4.96 -11.89 -4.67
CA SER A 31 -5.48 -11.58 -3.34
C SER A 31 -6.32 -10.30 -3.36
N VAL A 32 -7.27 -10.14 -2.43
CA VAL A 32 -8.09 -8.92 -2.34
C VAL A 32 -7.20 -7.67 -2.23
N ARG A 33 -6.14 -7.78 -1.42
CA ARG A 33 -5.13 -6.73 -1.27
C ARG A 33 -4.52 -6.34 -2.62
N ASP A 34 -4.01 -7.30 -3.39
CA ASP A 34 -3.33 -7.00 -4.65
C ASP A 34 -4.31 -6.44 -5.69
N ARG A 35 -5.59 -6.81 -5.64
CA ARG A 35 -6.65 -6.21 -6.48
C ARG A 35 -6.90 -4.74 -6.13
N LEU A 36 -6.83 -4.38 -4.85
CA LEU A 36 -7.01 -3.00 -4.41
C LEU A 36 -5.78 -2.15 -4.75
N LEU A 37 -4.58 -2.68 -4.47
CA LEU A 37 -3.32 -1.97 -4.71
C LEU A 37 -3.12 -1.59 -6.17
N VAL A 38 -3.57 -2.40 -7.13
CA VAL A 38 -3.50 -2.06 -8.57
C VAL A 38 -4.25 -0.76 -8.88
N LYS A 39 -5.38 -0.50 -8.21
CA LYS A 39 -6.17 0.73 -8.41
C LYS A 39 -5.58 1.89 -7.61
N GLU A 40 -5.33 1.65 -6.33
CA GLU A 40 -4.88 2.67 -5.39
C GLU A 40 -3.52 3.26 -5.78
N VAL A 41 -2.59 2.44 -6.30
CA VAL A 41 -1.27 2.93 -6.74
C VAL A 41 -1.41 3.90 -7.93
N ALA A 42 -2.25 3.57 -8.91
CA ALA A 42 -2.47 4.44 -10.07
C ALA A 42 -3.11 5.78 -9.66
N GLU A 43 -4.09 5.73 -8.75
CA GLU A 43 -4.73 6.93 -8.21
C GLU A 43 -3.74 7.74 -7.34
N LEU A 44 -2.90 7.07 -6.55
CA LEU A 44 -1.91 7.72 -5.70
C LEU A 44 -0.89 8.51 -6.52
N GLU A 45 -0.37 7.94 -7.60
CA GLU A 45 0.61 8.62 -8.48
C GLU A 45 0.00 9.82 -9.20
N ALA A 46 -1.28 9.76 -9.58
CA ALA A 46 -1.99 10.88 -10.21
C ALA A 46 -2.28 12.03 -9.25
N ASN A 47 -2.46 11.75 -7.95
CA ASN A 47 -2.79 12.73 -6.93
C ASN A 47 -1.58 13.22 -6.11
N LEU A 48 -0.40 12.64 -6.34
CA LEU A 48 0.80 12.99 -5.59
C LEU A 48 1.27 14.41 -5.96
N PRO A 49 1.61 15.27 -4.99
CA PRO A 49 2.24 16.54 -5.29
C PRO A 49 3.62 16.33 -5.94
N CYS A 50 4.07 17.29 -6.76
CA CYS A 50 5.34 17.20 -7.48
C CYS A 50 6.58 17.10 -6.59
N THR A 51 6.44 17.44 -5.30
CA THR A 51 7.44 17.29 -4.25
C THR A 51 7.64 15.84 -3.81
N CYS A 52 6.68 14.97 -4.11
CA CYS A 52 6.72 13.57 -3.74
C CYS A 52 6.98 12.70 -4.98
N LYS A 53 7.69 11.59 -4.80
CA LYS A 53 7.87 10.55 -5.83
C LYS A 53 7.73 9.18 -5.21
N VAL A 54 6.95 8.32 -5.85
CA VAL A 54 6.81 6.92 -5.48
C VAL A 54 7.76 6.07 -6.35
N HIS A 55 8.37 5.05 -5.75
CA HIS A 55 9.22 4.09 -6.43
C HIS A 55 8.91 2.67 -5.95
N PHE A 56 8.74 1.74 -6.89
CA PHE A 56 8.50 0.33 -6.61
C PHE A 56 9.76 -0.47 -6.96
N PRO A 57 10.54 -0.93 -5.97
CA PRO A 57 11.74 -1.72 -6.24
C PRO A 57 11.45 -3.05 -6.96
N ASP A 58 10.26 -3.61 -6.76
CA ASP A 58 9.76 -4.80 -7.45
C ASP A 58 8.33 -4.54 -7.93
N PRO A 59 8.06 -4.51 -9.24
CA PRO A 59 6.73 -4.25 -9.78
C PRO A 59 5.71 -5.34 -9.43
N ASN A 60 6.16 -6.54 -9.04
CA ASN A 60 5.28 -7.63 -8.59
C ASN A 60 4.87 -7.48 -7.12
N LYS A 61 5.49 -6.54 -6.38
CA LYS A 61 5.23 -6.30 -4.96
C LYS A 61 4.73 -4.87 -4.75
N LEU A 62 3.52 -4.60 -5.23
CA LEU A 62 2.86 -3.31 -5.03
C LEU A 62 2.68 -2.93 -3.54
N HIS A 63 2.70 -3.91 -2.64
CA HIS A 63 2.64 -3.69 -1.19
C HIS A 63 3.97 -3.20 -0.59
N CYS A 64 5.06 -3.18 -1.37
CA CYS A 64 6.37 -2.70 -0.96
C CYS A 64 6.81 -1.57 -1.90
N PHE A 65 6.69 -0.32 -1.44
CA PHE A 65 7.11 0.85 -2.20
C PHE A 65 7.91 1.81 -1.32
N GLN A 66 8.64 2.69 -1.99
CA GLN A 66 9.40 3.77 -1.39
C GLN A 66 8.73 5.08 -1.80
N LEU A 67 8.47 5.94 -0.81
CA LEU A 67 7.97 7.29 -1.04
C LEU A 67 9.09 8.26 -0.69
N THR A 68 9.59 8.97 -1.69
CA THR A 68 10.55 10.04 -1.52
C THR A 68 9.81 11.35 -1.44
N VAL A 69 9.88 12.02 -0.28
CA VAL A 69 9.33 13.37 -0.09
C VAL A 69 10.49 14.36 -0.16
N THR A 70 10.52 15.16 -1.22
CA THR A 70 11.46 16.27 -1.36
C THR A 70 10.74 17.52 -0.88
N PRO A 71 11.09 18.10 0.29
CA PRO A 71 10.48 19.34 0.72
C PRO A 71 10.80 20.44 -0.30
N GLY A 72 9.78 20.85 -1.07
CA GLY A 72 9.87 21.98 -1.98
C GLY A 72 9.81 23.31 -1.22
N PRO A 73 10.18 24.44 -1.85
CA PRO A 73 10.03 25.77 -1.28
C PRO A 73 8.56 26.22 -1.31
N SER A 74 7.66 25.47 -0.66
CA SER A 74 6.27 25.85 -0.53
C SER A 74 5.93 26.10 0.94
N SER A 75 5.93 27.40 1.26
CA SER A 75 5.06 28.06 2.23
C SER A 75 5.18 27.79 3.73
N GLY A 76 6.36 27.37 4.23
CA GLY A 76 6.55 27.19 5.69
C GLY A 76 7.88 27.64 6.29
N SER A 77 8.86 28.08 5.49
CA SER A 77 10.23 28.36 6.00
C SER A 77 10.93 29.57 5.37
N ALA A 78 10.21 30.45 4.68
CA ALA A 78 10.79 31.66 4.07
C ALA A 78 11.41 32.66 5.08
N LEU A 79 11.24 32.47 6.39
CA LEU A 79 11.81 33.34 7.42
C LEU A 79 13.15 32.85 7.99
N ALA A 80 13.67 31.68 7.60
CA ALA A 80 14.96 31.21 8.11
C ALA A 80 16.19 31.72 7.31
N GLN A 81 16.00 32.43 6.18
CA GLN A 81 17.11 32.94 5.37
C GLN A 81 17.49 34.41 5.61
N LEU A 82 16.71 35.17 6.40
CA LEU A 82 17.06 36.56 6.77
C LEU A 82 17.92 36.65 8.06
N GLY A 83 18.56 35.54 8.44
CA GLY A 83 19.20 35.38 9.75
C GLY A 83 20.73 35.32 9.80
N LEU A 84 21.49 35.63 8.73
CA LEU A 84 22.96 35.65 8.80
C LEU A 84 23.61 36.68 7.86
N ARG A 85 23.88 37.88 8.38
CA ARG A 85 25.27 38.37 8.57
C ARG A 85 25.27 39.73 9.29
N GLY A 86 26.00 39.78 10.39
CA GLY A 86 26.17 40.94 11.28
C GLY A 86 26.95 42.11 10.67
N PRO A 87 27.28 43.12 11.51
CA PRO A 87 27.64 44.45 11.08
C PRO A 87 28.96 44.46 10.30
N LEU A 88 29.00 45.33 9.30
CA LEU A 88 30.19 45.79 8.59
C LEU A 88 31.27 46.14 9.62
N ALA A 89 32.25 45.26 9.75
CA ALA A 89 33.54 45.54 10.36
C ALA A 89 34.61 45.28 9.31
N LEU A 90 35.49 46.27 9.16
CA LEU A 90 36.78 46.27 8.46
C LEU A 90 36.79 46.81 7.01
N ALA A 91 36.92 48.13 6.87
CA ALA A 91 38.17 48.79 6.44
C ALA A 91 37.96 50.30 6.38
#